data_AF-A0AAE3GE37-F1
#
_entry.id   AF-A0AAE3GE37-F1
#
_cell.length_a   1.000
_cell.length_b   1.000
_cell.length_c   1.000
_cell.angle_alpha   90.00
_cell.angle_beta   90.00
_cell.angle_gamma   90.00
#
_symmetry.space_group_name_H-M   'P 1'
#
loop_
_entity.id
_entity.type
_entity.pdbx_description
1 polymer ?
#
loop_
_entity_poly.entity_id
_entity_poly.type
_entity_poly.pdbx_seq_one_letter_code
_entity_poly.pdbx_strand_id
1 'polypeptide(L)'
;MHVLAPHEHDGSGLTRAVLRGGRFRGVHGLGDLTSGVLHALHDRDRVFCYAYHADLDALGHVYGPGSDPWRYQLAHIDQLAATIAAGLPQGGMLVVTADHGMVTVTDEDRVDFDTEPALQDGVRMLGGEPRVRHVYTEPGATSEVRHAWHEVLGEHALVLHRDEAIQAGWFGPHVAGYVRPRIGDLVVAAQDNLAVIRSTVESRLSRFTGQHGSLTAEEQLVPVLALVNAD
;
A
#
# COMPACT_ATOMS: atom_id res chain seq x y z
N MET A 1 -17.25 15.24 -7.70
CA MET A 1 -16.12 14.32 -7.92
C MET A 1 -16.62 13.08 -8.63
N HIS A 2 -15.94 12.65 -9.69
CA HIS A 2 -16.10 11.30 -10.26
C HIS A 2 -15.03 10.39 -9.65
N VAL A 3 -15.39 9.16 -9.35
CA VAL A 3 -14.47 8.12 -8.86
C VAL A 3 -14.56 6.96 -9.83
N LEU A 4 -13.46 6.65 -10.51
CA LEU A 4 -13.33 5.49 -11.37
C LEU A 4 -12.31 4.56 -10.74
N ALA A 5 -12.75 3.36 -10.38
CA ALA A 5 -11.94 2.37 -9.69
C ALA A 5 -12.49 0.97 -10.00
N PRO A 6 -11.73 -0.12 -9.76
CA PRO A 6 -12.18 -1.47 -9.99
C PRO A 6 -13.58 -1.72 -9.41
N HIS A 7 -14.44 -2.39 -10.19
CA HIS A 7 -15.84 -2.61 -9.85
C HIS A 7 -16.02 -3.30 -8.48
N GLU A 8 -15.11 -4.19 -8.08
CA GLU A 8 -15.13 -4.83 -6.76
C GLU A 8 -15.03 -3.86 -5.58
N HIS A 9 -14.61 -2.61 -5.80
CA HIS A 9 -14.55 -1.59 -4.77
C HIS A 9 -15.87 -0.81 -4.62
N ASP A 10 -16.85 -1.01 -5.51
CA ASP A 10 -18.12 -0.30 -5.41
C ASP A 10 -18.85 -0.67 -4.11
N GLY A 11 -19.29 0.36 -3.39
CA GLY A 11 -19.94 0.20 -2.11
C GLY A 11 -19.08 -0.42 -1.01
N SER A 12 -17.79 -0.70 -1.23
CA SER A 12 -16.91 -1.32 -0.22
C SER A 12 -16.71 -0.45 1.02
N GLY A 13 -16.31 -1.06 2.13
CA GLY A 13 -16.00 -0.32 3.37
C GLY A 13 -14.91 0.74 3.17
N LEU A 14 -13.87 0.41 2.39
CA LEU A 14 -12.78 1.32 2.04
C LEU A 14 -13.30 2.51 1.23
N THR A 15 -14.05 2.26 0.15
CA THR A 15 -14.63 3.33 -0.68
C THR A 15 -15.54 4.25 0.12
N ARG A 16 -16.39 3.72 1.00
CA ARG A 16 -17.23 4.54 1.88
C ARG A 16 -16.42 5.33 2.91
N ALA A 17 -15.27 4.82 3.34
CA ALA A 17 -14.42 5.50 4.30
C ALA A 17 -13.66 6.67 3.65
N VAL A 18 -13.02 6.45 2.49
CA VAL A 18 -12.06 7.38 1.89
C VAL A 18 -12.60 8.16 0.68
N LEU A 19 -13.64 7.67 0.01
CA LEU A 19 -14.15 8.22 -1.26
C LEU A 19 -15.65 8.56 -1.21
N ARG A 20 -16.25 8.61 -0.02
CA ARG A 20 -17.67 9.00 0.15
C ARG A 20 -17.97 10.38 -0.42
N GLY A 21 -19.16 10.54 -0.99
CA GLY A 21 -19.61 11.78 -1.64
C GLY A 21 -19.19 11.91 -3.12
N GLY A 22 -18.32 11.03 -3.62
CA GLY A 22 -18.05 10.89 -5.04
C GLY A 22 -19.14 10.11 -5.78
N ARG A 23 -19.30 10.36 -7.09
CA ARG A 23 -20.06 9.49 -7.99
C ARG A 23 -19.14 8.34 -8.43
N PHE A 24 -19.32 7.17 -7.82
CA PHE A 24 -18.54 5.98 -8.14
C PHE A 24 -18.98 5.38 -9.48
N ARG A 25 -18.01 4.96 -10.29
CA ARG A 25 -18.19 4.24 -11.55
C ARG A 25 -17.19 3.09 -11.55
N GLY A 26 -17.71 1.88 -11.37
CA GLY A 26 -16.89 0.67 -11.44
C GLY A 26 -16.31 0.45 -12.83
N VAL A 27 -15.04 0.09 -12.91
CA VAL A 27 -14.36 -0.27 -14.15
C VAL A 27 -13.86 -1.72 -14.07
N HIS A 28 -13.70 -2.36 -15.23
CA HIS A 28 -13.25 -3.75 -15.35
C HIS A 28 -11.85 -3.88 -15.94
N GLY A 29 -11.29 -2.82 -16.50
CA GLY A 29 -9.90 -2.77 -16.95
C GLY A 29 -9.45 -1.37 -17.35
N LEU A 30 -8.27 -1.28 -17.97
CA LEU A 30 -7.72 0.02 -18.37
C LEU A 30 -8.53 0.68 -19.50
N GLY A 31 -9.21 -0.10 -20.33
CA GLY A 31 -9.99 0.42 -21.47
C GLY A 31 -11.23 1.21 -21.06
N ASP A 32 -12.07 0.64 -20.19
CA ASP A 32 -13.25 1.34 -19.68
C ASP A 32 -12.89 2.39 -18.61
N LEU A 33 -11.77 2.23 -17.90
CA LEU A 33 -11.16 3.31 -17.12
C LEU A 33 -10.84 4.52 -17.99
N THR A 34 -10.12 4.34 -19.10
CA THR A 34 -9.77 5.42 -20.05
C THR A 34 -11.02 6.13 -20.56
N SER A 35 -11.97 5.36 -21.10
CA SER A 35 -13.22 5.90 -21.65
C SER A 35 -14.02 6.66 -20.60
N GLY A 36 -14.13 6.09 -19.40
CA GLY A 36 -14.85 6.69 -18.29
C GLY A 36 -14.23 8.00 -17.80
N VAL A 37 -12.89 8.11 -17.76
CA VAL A 37 -12.17 9.34 -17.41
C VAL A 37 -12.43 10.41 -18.46
N LEU A 38 -12.24 10.10 -19.73
CA LEU A 38 -12.47 11.06 -20.83
C LEU A 38 -13.91 11.57 -20.86
N HIS A 39 -14.89 10.69 -20.62
CA HIS A 39 -16.28 11.08 -20.49
C HIS A 39 -16.53 11.94 -19.24
N ALA A 40 -15.92 11.60 -18.10
CA ALA A 40 -16.04 12.35 -16.86
C ALA A 40 -15.51 13.79 -16.99
N LEU A 41 -14.37 13.97 -17.67
CA LEU A 41 -13.73 15.27 -17.89
C LEU A 41 -14.61 16.27 -18.65
N HIS A 42 -15.56 15.78 -19.45
CA HIS A 42 -16.49 16.60 -20.25
C HIS A 42 -17.92 16.65 -19.68
N ASP A 43 -18.16 16.11 -18.48
CA ASP A 43 -19.51 16.06 -17.88
C ASP A 43 -20.05 17.46 -17.52
N ARG A 44 -19.17 18.39 -17.09
CA ARG A 44 -19.51 19.75 -16.61
C ARG A 44 -18.31 20.69 -16.72
N ASP A 45 -18.53 21.99 -16.56
CA ASP A 45 -17.48 23.03 -16.58
C ASP A 45 -16.37 22.82 -15.53
N ARG A 46 -16.72 22.28 -14.36
CA ARG A 46 -15.75 22.00 -13.27
C ARG A 46 -15.88 20.56 -12.83
N VAL A 47 -14.82 19.80 -13.08
CA VAL A 47 -14.74 18.38 -12.74
C VAL A 47 -13.49 18.11 -11.91
N PHE A 48 -13.67 17.27 -10.89
CA PHE A 48 -12.57 16.57 -10.23
C PHE A 48 -12.81 15.08 -10.45
N CYS A 49 -11.85 14.40 -11.07
CA CYS A 49 -11.93 12.99 -11.44
C CYS A 49 -10.78 12.24 -10.76
N TYR A 50 -11.12 11.27 -9.91
CA TYR A 50 -10.17 10.35 -9.30
C TYR A 50 -10.25 9.02 -10.04
N ALA A 51 -9.14 8.61 -10.65
CA ALA A 51 -9.02 7.38 -11.41
C ALA A 51 -7.98 6.49 -10.74
N TYR A 52 -8.33 5.23 -10.48
CA TYR A 52 -7.48 4.27 -9.78
C TYR A 52 -7.48 2.92 -10.51
N HIS A 53 -6.32 2.27 -10.56
CA HIS A 53 -6.14 0.90 -11.02
C HIS A 53 -5.18 0.17 -10.08
N ALA A 54 -5.30 -1.16 -9.97
CA ALA A 54 -4.46 -2.00 -9.12
C ALA A 54 -3.48 -2.90 -9.91
N ASP A 55 -3.56 -2.91 -11.24
CA ASP A 55 -2.93 -3.94 -12.06
C ASP A 55 -1.40 -3.97 -11.95
N LEU A 56 -0.75 -2.79 -11.88
CA LEU A 56 0.71 -2.70 -11.79
C LEU A 56 1.22 -3.22 -10.44
N ASP A 57 0.52 -2.89 -9.35
CA ASP A 57 0.77 -3.43 -8.02
C ASP A 57 0.60 -4.95 -7.97
N ALA A 58 -0.51 -5.45 -8.53
CA ALA A 58 -0.79 -6.89 -8.59
C ALA A 58 0.32 -7.67 -9.30
N LEU A 59 0.84 -7.16 -10.43
CA LEU A 59 1.98 -7.81 -11.10
C LEU A 59 3.29 -7.63 -10.33
N GLY A 60 3.45 -6.54 -9.58
CA GLY A 60 4.58 -6.31 -8.70
C GLY A 60 4.63 -7.37 -7.60
N HIS A 61 3.50 -7.64 -6.95
CA HIS A 61 3.40 -8.72 -5.96
C HIS A 61 3.70 -10.10 -6.54
N VAL A 62 3.11 -10.44 -7.70
CA VAL A 62 3.21 -11.80 -8.26
C VAL A 62 4.59 -12.08 -8.85
N TYR A 63 5.18 -11.12 -9.58
CA TYR A 63 6.39 -11.35 -10.37
C TYR A 63 7.62 -10.57 -9.87
N GLY A 64 7.43 -9.66 -8.92
CA GLY A 64 8.46 -8.74 -8.43
C GLY A 64 8.54 -7.44 -9.25
N PRO A 65 8.90 -6.31 -8.61
CA PRO A 65 9.15 -5.05 -9.32
C PRO A 65 10.29 -5.20 -10.33
N GLY A 66 10.16 -4.54 -11.49
CA GLY A 66 11.16 -4.60 -12.56
C GLY A 66 11.18 -5.88 -13.40
N SER A 67 10.36 -6.89 -13.06
CA SER A 67 10.16 -8.07 -13.90
C SER A 67 9.53 -7.74 -15.26
N ASP A 68 9.68 -8.62 -16.25
CA ASP A 68 9.10 -8.39 -17.59
C ASP A 68 7.58 -8.19 -17.56
N PRO A 69 6.76 -9.02 -16.86
CA PRO A 69 5.33 -8.77 -16.74
C PRO A 69 5.02 -7.39 -16.15
N TRP A 70 5.75 -7.00 -15.10
CA TRP A 70 5.59 -5.69 -14.46
C TRP A 70 5.94 -4.53 -15.41
N ARG A 71 7.05 -4.64 -16.15
CA ARG A 71 7.49 -3.62 -17.11
C ARG A 71 6.53 -3.47 -18.30
N TYR A 72 5.99 -4.57 -18.81
CA TYR A 72 4.97 -4.51 -19.86
C TYR A 72 3.68 -3.85 -19.36
N GLN A 73 3.27 -4.13 -18.12
CA GLN A 73 2.12 -3.45 -17.54
C GLN A 73 2.37 -1.97 -17.30
N LEU A 74 3.57 -1.59 -16.85
CA LEU A 74 3.96 -0.18 -16.73
C LEU A 74 3.83 0.55 -18.06
N ALA A 75 4.20 -0.09 -19.19
CA ALA A 75 4.00 0.49 -20.52
C ALA A 75 2.52 0.70 -20.87
N HIS A 76 1.61 -0.19 -20.42
CA HIS A 76 0.16 0.06 -20.57
C HIS A 76 -0.32 1.23 -19.71
N ILE A 77 0.21 1.39 -18.50
CA ILE A 77 -0.12 2.54 -17.63
C ILE A 77 0.39 3.86 -18.21
N ASP A 78 1.59 3.85 -18.81
CA ASP A 78 2.12 4.99 -19.56
C ASP A 78 1.20 5.39 -20.72
N GLN A 79 0.73 4.42 -21.51
CA GLN A 79 -0.23 4.67 -22.59
C GLN A 79 -1.59 5.18 -22.09
N LEU A 80 -2.08 4.66 -20.96
CA LEU A 80 -3.28 5.18 -20.30
C LEU A 80 -3.11 6.66 -19.94
N ALA A 81 -2.01 7.01 -19.27
CA ALA A 81 -1.71 8.38 -18.87
C ALA A 81 -1.59 9.31 -20.09
N ALA A 82 -0.89 8.88 -21.14
CA ALA A 82 -0.76 9.62 -22.40
C ALA A 82 -2.11 9.86 -23.08
N THR A 83 -2.99 8.85 -23.09
CA THR A 83 -4.34 8.95 -23.68
C THR A 83 -5.21 9.94 -22.91
N ILE A 84 -5.18 9.90 -21.56
CA ILE A 84 -5.91 10.86 -20.73
C ILE A 84 -5.35 12.28 -20.94
N ALA A 85 -4.02 12.43 -20.96
CA ALA A 85 -3.36 13.70 -21.19
C ALA A 85 -3.78 14.34 -22.52
N ALA A 86 -3.82 13.56 -23.61
CA ALA A 86 -4.25 14.03 -24.93
C ALA A 86 -5.74 14.42 -24.99
N GLY A 87 -6.57 13.88 -24.09
CA GLY A 87 -8.00 14.18 -23.99
C GLY A 87 -8.36 15.21 -22.92
N LEU A 88 -7.38 15.88 -22.30
CA LEU A 88 -7.65 16.92 -21.32
C LEU A 88 -8.33 18.14 -21.97
N PRO A 89 -9.41 18.69 -21.40
CA PRO A 89 -9.96 19.97 -21.85
C PRO A 89 -8.95 21.10 -21.60
N GLN A 90 -9.09 22.22 -22.31
CA GLN A 90 -8.29 23.42 -22.08
C GLN A 90 -8.38 23.86 -20.62
N GLY A 91 -7.24 24.17 -20.00
CA GLY A 91 -7.11 24.48 -18.58
C GLY A 91 -7.19 23.27 -17.65
N GLY A 92 -7.38 22.06 -18.18
CA GLY A 92 -7.40 20.81 -17.42
C GLY A 92 -6.01 20.42 -16.92
N MET A 93 -5.97 19.72 -15.79
CA MET A 93 -4.73 19.19 -15.21
C MET A 93 -4.87 17.68 -14.99
N LEU A 94 -3.85 16.93 -15.40
CA LEU A 94 -3.64 15.53 -15.00
C LEU A 94 -2.52 15.47 -13.99
N VAL A 95 -2.77 14.78 -12.88
CA VAL A 95 -1.75 14.39 -11.90
C VAL A 95 -1.71 12.87 -11.84
N VAL A 96 -0.52 12.30 -12.07
CA VAL A 96 -0.27 10.86 -11.96
C VAL A 96 0.65 10.63 -10.77
N THR A 97 0.22 9.76 -9.85
CA THR A 97 0.96 9.39 -8.64
C THR A 97 0.66 7.95 -8.25
N ALA A 98 1.47 7.41 -7.35
CA ALA A 98 1.19 6.18 -6.63
C ALA A 98 1.06 6.47 -5.12
N ASP A 99 0.56 5.50 -4.38
CA ASP A 99 0.49 5.47 -2.92
C ASP A 99 1.76 4.85 -2.29
N HIS A 100 2.38 3.90 -2.97
CA HIS A 100 3.66 3.31 -2.55
C HIS A 100 4.47 2.76 -3.75
N GLY A 101 5.73 2.47 -3.48
CA GLY A 101 6.59 1.62 -4.31
C GLY A 101 6.56 0.16 -3.86
N MET A 102 7.63 -0.59 -4.11
CA MET A 102 7.67 -2.05 -3.90
C MET A 102 9.11 -2.54 -3.82
N VAL A 103 9.39 -3.51 -2.95
CA VAL A 103 10.66 -4.24 -2.91
C VAL A 103 10.48 -5.70 -3.31
N THR A 104 11.55 -6.32 -3.79
CA THR A 104 11.60 -7.77 -4.03
C THR A 104 11.96 -8.50 -2.73
N VAL A 105 11.21 -9.53 -2.37
CA VAL A 105 11.45 -10.39 -1.20
C VAL A 105 11.70 -11.80 -1.69
N THR A 106 12.92 -12.30 -1.46
CA THR A 106 13.34 -13.67 -1.75
C THR A 106 13.04 -14.60 -0.57
N ASP A 107 13.30 -15.91 -0.73
CA ASP A 107 13.10 -16.85 0.37
C ASP A 107 14.07 -16.63 1.54
N GLU A 108 15.26 -16.08 1.28
CA GLU A 108 16.26 -15.75 2.31
C GLU A 108 15.86 -14.52 3.13
N ASP A 109 15.04 -13.63 2.55
CA ASP A 109 14.56 -12.41 3.20
C ASP A 109 13.34 -12.68 4.12
N ARG A 110 12.81 -13.90 4.13
CA ARG A 110 11.57 -14.24 4.84
C ARG A 110 11.84 -14.81 6.22
N VAL A 111 11.24 -14.19 7.22
CA VAL A 111 11.10 -14.76 8.56
C VAL A 111 9.64 -15.16 8.76
N ASP A 112 9.37 -16.44 8.96
CA ASP A 112 8.01 -16.94 9.10
C ASP A 112 7.57 -16.98 10.56
N PHE A 113 6.69 -16.04 10.92
CA PHE A 113 6.12 -15.95 12.25
C PHE A 113 5.42 -17.25 12.66
N ASP A 114 4.77 -17.97 11.74
CA ASP A 114 4.01 -19.18 12.09
C ASP A 114 4.93 -20.36 12.46
N THR A 115 6.22 -20.30 12.11
CA THR A 115 7.21 -21.36 12.39
C THR A 115 8.36 -20.94 13.30
N GLU A 116 8.40 -19.68 13.75
CA GLU A 116 9.43 -19.16 14.65
C GLU A 116 8.86 -18.96 16.07
N PRO A 117 9.05 -19.91 17.01
CA PRO A 117 8.49 -19.82 18.36
C PRO A 117 8.95 -18.58 19.13
N ALA A 118 10.18 -18.09 18.89
CA ALA A 118 10.69 -16.91 19.57
C ALA A 118 9.90 -15.64 19.23
N LEU A 119 9.29 -15.57 18.03
CA LEU A 119 8.42 -14.45 17.65
C LEU A 119 7.01 -14.60 18.21
N GLN A 120 6.57 -15.81 18.58
CA GLN A 120 5.21 -16.09 19.04
C GLN A 120 5.02 -15.94 20.54
N ASP A 121 6.06 -16.21 21.34
CA ASP A 121 5.94 -16.16 22.81
C ASP A 121 5.53 -14.76 23.28
N GLY A 122 4.52 -14.69 24.15
CA GLY A 122 3.94 -13.42 24.62
C GLY A 122 3.17 -12.61 23.56
N VAL A 123 3.00 -13.10 22.32
CA VAL A 123 2.21 -12.43 21.27
C VAL A 123 0.77 -12.95 21.25
N ARG A 124 -0.18 -12.03 21.45
CA ARG A 124 -1.61 -12.32 21.44
C ARG A 124 -2.22 -12.29 20.04
N MET A 125 -1.76 -11.36 19.21
CA MET A 125 -2.23 -11.19 17.84
C MET A 125 -1.16 -10.51 16.98
N LEU A 126 -1.08 -10.90 15.72
CA LEU A 126 -0.28 -10.24 14.71
C LEU A 126 -1.19 -9.63 13.65
N GLY A 127 -0.98 -8.37 13.32
CA GLY A 127 -1.65 -7.67 12.22
C GLY A 127 -0.65 -6.91 11.35
N GLY A 128 -1.17 -6.13 10.40
CA GLY A 128 -0.35 -5.42 9.42
C GLY A 128 0.12 -6.32 8.27
N GLU A 129 1.00 -5.78 7.43
CA GLU A 129 1.51 -6.43 6.22
C GLU A 129 2.89 -7.04 6.49
N PRO A 130 3.40 -7.95 5.63
CA PRO A 130 4.69 -8.60 5.85
C PRO A 130 5.88 -7.64 6.07
N ARG A 131 5.81 -6.44 5.50
CA ARG A 131 6.83 -5.39 5.62
C ARG A 131 6.62 -4.50 6.85
N VAL A 132 5.43 -4.45 7.42
CA VAL A 132 5.12 -3.67 8.62
C VAL A 132 4.14 -4.41 9.53
N ARG A 133 4.68 -5.06 10.57
CA ARG A 133 3.86 -5.84 11.51
C ARG A 133 3.43 -5.00 12.71
N HIS A 134 2.15 -5.09 13.01
CA HIS A 134 1.55 -4.59 14.24
C HIS A 134 1.45 -5.77 15.21
N VAL A 135 2.33 -5.81 16.20
CA VAL A 135 2.38 -6.90 17.19
C VAL A 135 1.57 -6.48 18.42
N TYR A 136 0.56 -7.26 18.76
CA TYR A 136 -0.25 -7.07 19.96
C TYR A 136 0.16 -8.12 20.99
N THR A 137 0.60 -7.67 22.15
CA THR A 137 1.22 -8.55 23.15
C THR A 137 0.22 -8.95 24.22
N GLU A 138 0.52 -10.02 24.94
CA GLU A 138 -0.14 -10.31 26.20
C GLU A 138 0.19 -9.22 27.24
N PRO A 139 -0.71 -8.97 28.23
CA PRO A 139 -0.46 -7.98 29.27
C PRO A 139 0.85 -8.26 30.03
N GLY A 140 1.76 -7.29 30.05
CA GLY A 140 3.05 -7.38 30.74
C GLY A 140 4.20 -7.96 29.91
N ALA A 141 3.92 -8.55 28.73
CA ALA A 141 4.94 -9.23 27.92
C ALA A 141 5.67 -8.30 26.92
N THR A 142 5.24 -7.04 26.75
CA THR A 142 5.69 -6.20 25.62
C THR A 142 7.21 -6.01 25.55
N SER A 143 7.89 -5.86 26.68
CA SER A 143 9.35 -5.69 26.72
C SER A 143 10.10 -6.97 26.33
N GLU A 144 9.61 -8.13 26.76
CA GLU A 144 10.20 -9.44 26.44
C GLU A 144 9.98 -9.77 24.96
N VAL A 145 8.76 -9.56 24.45
CA VAL A 145 8.45 -9.70 23.02
C VAL A 145 9.34 -8.77 22.18
N ARG A 146 9.49 -7.51 22.58
CA ARG A 146 10.35 -6.55 21.87
C ARG A 146 11.79 -7.05 21.78
N HIS A 147 12.32 -7.58 22.88
CA HIS A 147 13.67 -8.13 22.92
C HIS A 147 13.81 -9.33 21.97
N ALA A 148 12.91 -10.31 22.05
CA ALA A 148 12.94 -11.50 21.19
C ALA A 148 12.83 -11.13 19.70
N TRP A 149 11.94 -10.20 19.35
CA TRP A 149 11.82 -9.70 17.97
C TRP A 149 13.09 -9.00 17.49
N HIS A 150 13.76 -8.24 18.36
CA HIS A 150 15.05 -7.63 18.02
C HIS A 150 16.17 -8.67 17.87
N GLU A 151 16.22 -9.72 18.70
CA GLU A 151 17.21 -10.79 18.56
C GLU A 151 17.04 -11.58 17.27
N VAL A 152 15.80 -11.88 16.87
CA VAL A 152 15.51 -12.64 15.65
C VAL A 152 15.73 -11.81 14.39
N LEU A 153 15.26 -10.56 14.36
CA LEU A 153 15.28 -9.72 13.15
C LEU A 153 16.58 -8.90 13.00
N GLY A 154 17.30 -8.68 14.10
CA GLY A 154 18.55 -7.93 14.11
C GLY A 154 18.37 -6.50 13.59
N GLU A 155 19.34 -6.05 12.78
CA GLU A 155 19.34 -4.72 12.18
C GLU A 155 18.35 -4.60 11.00
N HIS A 156 17.80 -5.70 10.51
CA HIS A 156 16.88 -5.70 9.36
C HIS A 156 15.45 -5.27 9.71
N ALA A 157 15.18 -4.82 10.94
CA ALA A 157 13.88 -4.26 11.31
C ALA A 157 13.99 -3.18 12.40
N LEU A 158 13.15 -2.15 12.28
CA LEU A 158 12.88 -1.22 13.37
C LEU A 158 11.75 -1.79 14.24
N VAL A 159 12.09 -2.25 15.44
CA VAL A 159 11.13 -2.76 16.45
C VAL A 159 10.84 -1.66 17.46
N LEU A 160 9.77 -0.91 17.25
CA LEU A 160 9.39 0.23 18.09
C LEU A 160 8.16 -0.07 18.95
N HIS A 161 8.13 0.48 20.17
CA HIS A 161 6.87 0.61 20.90
C HIS A 161 5.91 1.52 20.15
N ARG A 162 4.61 1.28 20.36
CA ARG A 162 3.54 2.14 19.85
C ARG A 162 3.81 3.63 20.02
N ASP A 163 4.19 4.03 21.24
CA ASP A 163 4.38 5.44 21.56
C ASP A 163 5.64 6.03 20.90
N GLU A 164 6.69 5.23 20.69
CA GLU A 164 7.88 5.64 19.94
C GLU A 164 7.53 5.88 18.47
N ALA A 165 6.79 4.96 17.83
CA ALA A 165 6.36 5.11 16.44
C ALA A 165 5.41 6.30 16.25
N ILE A 166 4.52 6.57 17.22
CA ILE A 166 3.65 7.76 17.23
C ILE A 166 4.48 9.04 17.38
N GLN A 167 5.42 9.08 18.33
CA GLN A 167 6.30 10.25 18.54
C GLN A 167 7.20 10.53 17.33
N ALA A 168 7.61 9.48 16.62
CA ALA A 168 8.34 9.58 15.35
C ALA A 168 7.47 10.07 14.18
N GLY A 169 6.16 10.26 14.38
CA GLY A 169 5.25 10.84 13.40
C GLY A 169 4.74 9.87 12.33
N TRP A 170 4.93 8.56 12.49
CA TRP A 170 4.56 7.56 11.47
C TRP A 170 3.06 7.53 11.16
N PHE A 171 2.24 7.97 12.12
CA PHE A 171 0.77 8.01 11.99
C PHE A 171 0.23 9.43 11.84
N GLY A 172 1.09 10.37 11.43
CA GLY A 172 0.76 11.79 11.30
C GLY A 172 0.88 12.57 12.62
N PRO A 173 0.61 13.89 12.60
CA PRO A 173 0.87 14.80 13.72
C PRO A 173 -0.06 14.59 14.92
N HIS A 174 -1.19 13.90 14.73
CA HIS A 174 -2.15 13.64 15.79
C HIS A 174 -2.82 12.27 15.61
N VAL A 175 -2.74 11.42 16.63
CA VAL A 175 -3.44 10.13 16.69
C VAL A 175 -4.66 10.26 17.59
N ALA A 176 -5.85 10.13 17.00
CA ALA A 176 -7.08 10.15 17.75
C ALA A 176 -7.17 8.95 18.73
N GLY A 177 -7.76 9.17 19.91
CA GLY A 177 -7.83 8.15 20.96
C GLY A 177 -8.48 6.84 20.54
N TYR A 178 -9.46 6.86 19.62
CA TYR A 178 -10.10 5.65 19.10
C TYR A 178 -9.27 4.91 18.02
N VAL A 179 -8.24 5.56 17.46
CA VAL A 179 -7.31 4.96 16.49
C VAL A 179 -6.13 4.30 17.20
N ARG A 180 -5.64 4.90 18.31
CA ARG A 180 -4.48 4.39 19.05
C ARG A 180 -4.54 2.89 19.39
N PRO A 181 -5.70 2.28 19.75
CA PRO A 181 -5.79 0.84 20.00
C PRO A 181 -5.62 -0.05 18.76
N ARG A 182 -5.67 0.51 17.55
CA ARG A 182 -5.47 -0.19 16.28
C ARG A 182 -4.00 -0.22 15.83
N ILE A 183 -3.14 0.50 16.54
CA ILE A 183 -1.69 0.42 16.35
C ILE A 183 -1.19 -0.72 17.23
N GLY A 184 -0.26 -1.56 16.78
CA GLY A 184 0.29 -2.64 17.61
C GLY A 184 0.91 -2.08 18.90
N ASP A 185 1.04 -2.91 19.94
CA ASP A 185 1.85 -2.54 21.12
C ASP A 185 3.32 -2.36 20.73
N LEU A 186 3.75 -3.13 19.73
CA LEU A 186 4.93 -2.88 18.91
C LEU A 186 4.54 -2.67 17.45
N VAL A 187 5.29 -1.80 16.76
CA VAL A 187 5.27 -1.65 15.31
C VAL A 187 6.65 -2.05 14.80
N VAL A 188 6.67 -3.03 13.90
CA VAL A 188 7.88 -3.65 13.37
C VAL A 188 7.95 -3.33 11.89
N ALA A 189 8.75 -2.32 11.55
CA ALA A 189 8.96 -1.90 10.16
C ALA A 189 10.22 -2.56 9.62
N ALA A 190 10.09 -3.39 8.58
CA ALA A 190 11.20 -4.07 7.94
C ALA A 190 12.16 -3.08 7.27
N GLN A 191 13.45 -3.37 7.32
CA GLN A 191 14.48 -2.71 6.53
C GLN A 191 14.91 -3.63 5.40
N ASP A 192 15.70 -3.10 4.47
CA ASP A 192 16.20 -3.82 3.30
C ASP A 192 15.05 -4.59 2.61
N ASN A 193 15.21 -5.90 2.44
CA ASN A 193 14.25 -6.79 1.77
C ASN A 193 13.47 -7.69 2.74
N LEU A 194 13.71 -7.60 4.06
CA LEU A 194 13.08 -8.46 5.07
C LEU A 194 11.55 -8.49 4.99
N ALA A 195 10.93 -9.66 5.11
CA ALA A 195 9.50 -9.75 5.34
C ALA A 195 9.18 -10.74 6.46
N VAL A 196 8.39 -10.30 7.44
CA VAL A 196 7.84 -11.20 8.46
C VAL A 196 6.54 -11.76 7.94
N ILE A 197 6.53 -13.00 7.45
CA ILE A 197 5.36 -13.63 6.81
C ILE A 197 4.57 -14.50 7.80
N ARG A 198 3.41 -15.01 7.36
CA ARG A 198 2.61 -16.00 8.08
C ARG A 198 2.17 -17.09 7.11
N SER A 199 3.04 -18.08 6.88
CA SER A 199 2.84 -19.03 5.77
C SER A 199 1.56 -19.87 5.88
N THR A 200 1.02 -20.03 7.09
CA THR A 200 -0.16 -20.85 7.36
C THR A 200 -1.43 -20.00 7.28
N VAL A 201 -1.44 -18.85 7.94
CA VAL A 201 -2.65 -18.00 8.03
C VAL A 201 -2.79 -17.04 6.84
N GLU A 202 -1.67 -16.58 6.29
CA GLU A 202 -1.59 -15.63 5.18
C GLU A 202 -0.88 -16.26 3.98
N SER A 203 -1.20 -17.53 3.69
CA SER A 203 -0.47 -18.36 2.71
C SER A 203 -0.36 -17.75 1.31
N ARG A 204 -1.35 -16.98 0.87
CA ARG A 204 -1.30 -16.26 -0.42
C ARG A 204 -0.31 -15.09 -0.37
N LEU A 205 -0.43 -14.22 0.63
CA LEU A 205 0.43 -13.04 0.78
C LEU A 205 1.89 -13.43 0.98
N SER A 206 2.12 -14.53 1.73
CA SER A 206 3.45 -15.06 2.03
C SER A 206 4.21 -15.57 0.80
N ARG A 207 3.52 -15.79 -0.32
CA ARG A 207 4.13 -16.26 -1.58
C ARG A 207 4.49 -15.13 -2.53
N PHE A 208 4.07 -13.90 -2.27
CA PHE A 208 4.38 -12.78 -3.15
C PHE A 208 5.88 -12.48 -3.16
N THR A 209 6.38 -12.23 -4.36
CA THR A 209 7.77 -11.81 -4.63
C THR A 209 7.92 -10.31 -4.41
N GLY A 210 6.93 -9.50 -4.78
CA GLY A 210 6.90 -8.09 -4.40
C GLY A 210 6.21 -7.90 -3.05
N GLN A 211 6.76 -7.07 -2.18
CA GLN A 211 6.08 -6.59 -0.97
C GLN A 211 6.33 -5.08 -0.77
N HIS A 212 5.43 -4.43 -0.05
CA HIS A 212 5.55 -3.03 0.34
C HIS A 212 4.94 -2.80 1.74
N GLY A 213 5.02 -1.56 2.23
CA GLY A 213 4.38 -1.12 3.47
C GLY A 213 5.34 -0.60 4.55
N SER A 214 6.65 -0.83 4.39
CA SER A 214 7.66 -0.29 5.31
C SER A 214 8.18 1.09 4.88
N LEU A 215 9.27 1.51 5.51
CA LEU A 215 9.83 2.86 5.45
C LEU A 215 11.08 2.95 4.57
N THR A 216 11.32 1.98 3.69
CA THR A 216 12.44 2.04 2.75
C THR A 216 12.18 3.08 1.65
N ALA A 217 13.25 3.60 1.04
CA ALA A 217 13.12 4.58 -0.02
C ALA A 217 12.37 4.00 -1.24
N GLU A 218 12.60 2.74 -1.55
CA GLU A 218 11.96 1.97 -2.62
C GLU A 218 10.45 1.81 -2.40
N GLU A 219 9.99 1.79 -1.14
CA GLU A 219 8.57 1.72 -0.78
C GLU A 219 7.92 3.11 -0.68
N GLN A 220 8.66 4.15 -0.27
CA GLN A 220 8.10 5.47 -0.01
C GLN A 220 8.18 6.45 -1.19
N LEU A 221 9.23 6.37 -2.01
CA LEU A 221 9.46 7.34 -3.08
C LEU A 221 8.61 7.00 -4.30
N VAL A 222 7.49 7.70 -4.43
CA VAL A 222 6.54 7.58 -5.55
C VAL A 222 6.64 8.77 -6.50
N PRO A 223 6.36 8.58 -7.81
CA PRO A 223 6.34 9.69 -8.74
C PRO A 223 5.16 10.62 -8.46
N VAL A 224 5.35 11.92 -8.70
CA VAL A 224 4.27 12.90 -8.84
C VAL A 224 4.50 13.65 -10.15
N LEU A 225 3.77 13.25 -11.18
CA LEU A 225 3.83 13.86 -12.51
C LEU A 225 2.60 14.74 -12.72
N ALA A 226 2.80 15.98 -13.14
CA ALA A 226 1.71 16.91 -13.41
C ALA A 226 1.82 17.47 -14.84
N LEU A 227 0.70 17.46 -15.56
CA LEU A 227 0.54 18.07 -16.88
C LEU A 227 -0.68 19.01 -16.84
N VAL A 228 -0.51 20.22 -17.35
CA VAL A 228 -1.61 21.17 -17.56
C VAL A 228 -1.80 21.34 -19.06
N ASN A 229 -3.02 21.17 -19.55
CA ASN A 229 -3.36 21.56 -20.91
C ASN A 229 -3.56 23.07 -20.96
N ALA A 230 -2.53 23.80 -21.41
CA ALA A 230 -2.57 25.26 -21.47
C ALA A 230 -3.35 25.80 -22.69
N ASP A 231 -3.48 25.02 -23.77
CA ASP A 231 -4.08 25.43 -25.05
C ASP A 231 -4.89 24.29 -25.70
#